data_AF-A0A8H6WE87-F1
#
_entry.id   AF-A0A8H6WE87-F1
#
_cell.length_a   1.000
_cell.length_b   1.000
_cell.length_c   1.000
_cell.angle_alpha   90.00
_cell.angle_beta   90.00
_cell.angle_gamma   90.00
#
_symmetry.space_group_name_H-M   'P 1'
#
loop_
_entity.id
_entity.type
_entity.pdbx_description
1 polymer ?
#
loop_
_entity_poly.entity_id
_entity_poly.type
_entity_poly.pdbx_seq_one_letter_code
_entity_poly.pdbx_strand_id
1 'polypeptide(L)'
;MSESLCSKPCDCAFKPSPLLPSVNESDRLTSLLRSNLPPPDTRSVAEAKVEEGLMELARYDEEIRRIEAVLSGLKTDRRRLRDHLERIQSVHRSPIRMVPNEVLAEIMYEAIACRSLDAGDQKLDANRNRWSAADRPFIILSKVCYRWHEVAVGTPKLWAQLAFSTSSYSCKRDLSMVSHSLRRSGSHPLSIHLLNFETSHSSETLFLDLILPHAHRIRHFSGSLSTIGRLTARTQSLEALEGLDLMLPDRQTELERKGWVVPSLKRVCFRSYGHWAHSSLPELPWSQISSFSYSTDDTFRDGELAALPWGDLAPGATFTLFARGIFWSSAIFSNIAELICSISAPGSWNERDRTSLAELFNNLTVPRLHTLRILCPEDHLSSLWSSEAFSGFARRSGFATRLKHLAIEVFVSEDELFAALATLSALETLSLRDMPHARIYPQASIRPTRVPVLITDDFLRRLHLSRLPDPFDDNEVVAELKLVPSLRSLTLTTLAAFWDTALLGYINAQLSFTERHLDSSSSAGRRPFALHIIRVGIPRRDTFEDPAFWGTVHGWMEDGKLEMTYRTMRADVYIEKDPGDIDNLYRIYRWQHNYQALRYEAEKRME
;
A
#
# COMPACT_ATOMS: atom_id res chain seq x y z
N MET A 1 33.82 -4.77 -43.90
CA MET A 1 34.47 -6.10 -43.77
C MET A 1 33.59 -6.96 -42.88
N SER A 2 32.65 -7.68 -43.48
CA SER A 2 31.75 -8.63 -42.80
C SER A 2 32.17 -10.03 -43.23
N GLU A 3 33.00 -10.67 -42.42
CA GLU A 3 33.43 -12.04 -42.66
C GLU A 3 32.31 -13.04 -42.35
N SER A 4 32.29 -14.06 -43.20
CA SER A 4 31.30 -15.11 -43.39
C SER A 4 31.06 -15.97 -42.15
N LEU A 5 29.79 -16.13 -41.76
CA LEU A 5 29.33 -17.22 -40.88
C LEU A 5 28.71 -18.39 -41.67
N CYS A 6 29.02 -18.51 -42.97
CA CYS A 6 28.73 -19.73 -43.73
C CYS A 6 29.93 -20.06 -44.62
N SER A 7 30.98 -20.64 -44.02
CA SER A 7 32.16 -21.11 -44.73
C SER A 7 32.01 -22.53 -45.30
N LYS A 8 30.77 -22.94 -45.61
CA LYS A 8 30.51 -24.11 -46.43
C LYS A 8 29.50 -23.73 -47.50
N PRO A 9 29.77 -23.97 -48.80
CA PRO A 9 28.76 -23.82 -49.83
C PRO A 9 27.66 -24.83 -49.51
N CYS A 10 26.47 -24.34 -49.14
CA CYS A 10 25.29 -25.18 -49.00
C CYS A 10 24.80 -25.56 -50.40
N ASP A 11 25.49 -26.48 -51.06
CA ASP A 11 25.02 -27.19 -52.26
C ASP A 11 23.97 -28.29 -51.91
N CYS A 12 23.48 -28.31 -50.67
CA CYS A 12 22.63 -29.36 -50.13
C CYS A 12 21.13 -29.02 -50.22
N ALA A 13 20.65 -28.45 -51.33
CA ALA A 13 19.21 -28.42 -51.57
C ALA A 13 18.75 -29.89 -51.71
N PHE A 14 18.11 -30.43 -50.67
CA PHE A 14 17.55 -31.78 -50.72
C PHE A 14 16.61 -31.89 -51.92
N LYS A 15 16.95 -32.73 -52.89
CA LYS A 15 16.18 -32.85 -54.13
C LYS A 15 15.00 -33.79 -53.89
N PRO A 16 13.76 -33.38 -54.23
CA PRO A 16 12.60 -34.25 -54.11
C PRO A 16 12.79 -35.50 -54.97
N SER A 17 12.28 -36.63 -54.48
CA SER A 17 12.37 -37.90 -55.18
C SER A 17 11.68 -37.80 -56.55
N PRO A 18 12.27 -38.36 -57.62
CA PRO A 18 11.58 -38.50 -58.90
C PRO A 18 10.40 -39.49 -58.81
N LEU A 19 10.29 -40.27 -57.73
CA LEU A 19 9.22 -41.24 -57.47
C LEU A 19 8.01 -40.65 -56.72
N LEU A 20 7.98 -39.33 -56.49
CA LEU A 20 6.78 -38.71 -55.93
C LEU A 20 5.59 -38.91 -56.88
N PRO A 21 4.48 -39.49 -56.41
CA PRO A 21 3.37 -39.82 -57.29
C PRO A 21 2.72 -38.54 -57.82
N SER A 22 2.38 -38.53 -59.11
CA SER A 22 1.46 -37.53 -59.63
C SER A 22 0.04 -37.81 -59.14
N VAL A 23 -0.80 -36.77 -59.06
CA VAL A 23 -2.22 -36.89 -58.65
C VAL A 23 -2.94 -37.95 -59.48
N ASN A 24 -2.68 -38.01 -60.80
CA ASN A 24 -3.27 -38.99 -61.70
C ASN A 24 -2.82 -40.43 -61.43
N GLU A 25 -1.59 -40.66 -60.96
CA GLU A 25 -1.08 -41.99 -60.64
C GLU A 25 -1.68 -42.51 -59.34
N SER A 26 -1.81 -41.65 -58.32
CA SER A 26 -2.49 -41.99 -57.06
C SER A 26 -3.97 -42.30 -57.28
N ASP A 27 -4.67 -41.57 -58.15
CA ASP A 27 -6.08 -41.82 -58.47
C ASP A 27 -6.28 -43.14 -59.20
N ARG A 28 -5.39 -43.47 -60.16
CA ARG A 28 -5.41 -44.77 -60.86
C ARG A 28 -5.18 -45.93 -59.91
N LEU A 29 -4.21 -45.81 -59.01
CA LEU A 29 -3.95 -46.83 -57.99
C LEU A 29 -5.14 -47.00 -57.05
N THR A 30 -5.75 -45.90 -56.62
CA THR A 30 -6.95 -45.89 -55.77
C THR A 30 -8.15 -46.55 -56.46
N SER A 31 -8.32 -46.33 -57.77
CA SER A 31 -9.36 -47.01 -58.56
C SER A 31 -9.13 -48.52 -58.63
N LEU A 32 -7.89 -48.97 -58.85
CA LEU A 32 -7.55 -50.39 -58.89
C LEU A 32 -7.76 -51.08 -57.53
N LEU A 33 -7.40 -50.40 -56.44
CA LEU A 33 -7.65 -50.87 -55.07
C LEU A 33 -9.16 -51.04 -54.77
N ARG A 34 -10.04 -50.32 -55.48
CA ARG A 34 -11.50 -50.38 -55.31
C ARG A 34 -12.19 -51.37 -56.26
N SER A 35 -11.58 -51.76 -57.38
CA SER A 35 -12.25 -52.49 -58.46
C SER A 35 -11.90 -53.98 -58.57
N ASN A 36 -10.98 -54.50 -57.74
CA ASN A 36 -10.44 -55.88 -57.81
C ASN A 36 -9.91 -56.29 -59.21
N LEU A 37 -9.61 -55.31 -60.08
CA LEU A 37 -9.04 -55.58 -61.39
C LEU A 37 -7.57 -55.95 -61.24
N PRO A 38 -7.03 -56.88 -62.05
CA PRO A 38 -5.61 -57.19 -62.02
C PRO A 38 -4.81 -55.93 -62.38
N PRO A 39 -3.68 -55.67 -61.68
CA PRO A 39 -2.84 -54.52 -62.00
C PRO A 39 -2.24 -54.65 -63.41
N PRO A 40 -2.02 -53.52 -64.11
CA PRO A 40 -1.50 -53.52 -65.47
C PRO A 40 0.00 -53.86 -65.56
N ASP A 41 0.76 -53.66 -64.48
CA ASP A 41 2.19 -53.96 -64.42
C ASP A 41 2.42 -55.44 -64.06
N THR A 42 3.49 -56.05 -64.60
CA THR A 42 3.92 -57.38 -64.16
C THR A 42 4.41 -57.34 -62.72
N ARG A 43 4.24 -58.45 -61.99
CA ARG A 43 4.64 -58.56 -60.57
C ARG A 43 6.10 -58.13 -60.33
N SER A 44 7.01 -58.48 -61.21
CA SER A 44 8.43 -58.11 -61.12
C SER A 44 8.68 -56.61 -61.25
N VAL A 45 7.92 -55.91 -62.09
CA VAL A 45 8.03 -54.45 -62.27
C VAL A 45 7.47 -53.71 -61.05
N ALA A 46 6.37 -54.20 -60.48
CA ALA A 46 5.81 -53.65 -59.24
C ALA A 46 6.75 -53.85 -58.04
N GLU A 47 7.34 -55.05 -57.90
CA GLU A 47 8.32 -55.35 -56.84
C GLU A 47 9.56 -54.44 -56.93
N ALA A 48 10.10 -54.21 -58.14
CA ALA A 48 11.23 -53.30 -58.35
C ALA A 48 10.89 -51.83 -58.01
N LYS A 49 9.70 -51.34 -58.40
CA LYS A 49 9.23 -49.98 -58.04
C LYS A 49 9.06 -49.81 -56.52
N VAL A 50 8.57 -50.85 -55.84
CA VAL A 50 8.44 -50.85 -54.38
C VAL A 50 9.81 -50.82 -53.71
N GLU A 51 10.77 -51.61 -54.19
CA GLU A 51 12.14 -51.62 -53.67
C GLU A 51 12.82 -50.25 -53.83
N GLU A 52 12.69 -49.63 -55.01
CA GLU A 52 13.21 -48.27 -55.28
C GLU A 52 12.55 -47.22 -54.37
N GLY A 53 11.23 -47.31 -54.18
CA GLY A 53 10.48 -46.45 -53.26
C GLY A 53 10.91 -46.61 -51.81
N LEU A 54 11.20 -47.84 -51.36
CA LEU A 54 11.71 -48.11 -50.01
C LEU A 54 13.10 -47.51 -49.79
N MET A 55 13.98 -47.55 -50.79
CA MET A 55 15.30 -46.91 -50.71
C MET A 55 15.19 -45.38 -50.62
N GLU A 56 14.27 -44.78 -51.38
CA GLU A 56 14.03 -43.33 -51.31
C GLU A 56 13.41 -42.91 -49.97
N LEU A 57 12.47 -43.68 -49.40
CA LEU A 57 11.95 -43.44 -48.05
C LEU A 57 13.06 -43.51 -47.00
N ALA A 58 13.93 -44.52 -47.07
CA ALA A 58 15.08 -44.62 -46.17
C ALA A 58 16.02 -43.40 -46.29
N ARG A 59 16.21 -42.85 -47.49
CA ARG A 59 16.96 -41.60 -47.73
C ARG A 59 16.29 -40.40 -47.05
N TYR A 60 14.97 -40.27 -47.16
CA TYR A 60 14.22 -39.22 -46.48
C TYR A 60 14.32 -39.35 -44.96
N ASP A 61 14.18 -40.56 -44.42
CA ASP A 61 14.27 -40.80 -42.97
C ASP A 61 15.65 -40.45 -42.41
N GLU A 62 16.73 -40.72 -43.16
CA GLU A 62 18.09 -40.32 -42.76
C GLU A 62 18.24 -38.79 -42.74
N GLU A 63 17.74 -38.10 -43.77
CA GLU A 63 17.84 -36.64 -43.82
C GLU A 63 16.96 -35.97 -42.76
N ILE A 64 15.76 -36.48 -42.50
CA ILE A 64 14.91 -36.03 -41.39
C ILE A 64 15.67 -36.21 -40.08
N ARG A 65 16.24 -37.40 -39.82
CA ARG A 65 17.05 -37.64 -38.61
C ARG A 65 18.23 -36.68 -38.50
N ARG A 66 18.92 -36.38 -39.61
CA ARG A 66 20.03 -35.41 -39.66
C ARG A 66 19.56 -33.99 -39.34
N ILE A 67 18.49 -33.53 -39.95
CA ILE A 67 17.93 -32.19 -39.73
C ILE A 67 17.39 -32.05 -38.31
N GLU A 68 16.69 -33.06 -37.79
CA GLU A 68 16.20 -33.08 -36.42
C GLU A 68 17.35 -33.03 -35.41
N ALA A 69 18.45 -33.76 -35.67
CA ALA A 69 19.66 -33.68 -34.84
C ALA A 69 20.28 -32.28 -34.85
N VAL A 70 20.42 -31.66 -36.03
CA VAL A 70 20.93 -30.28 -36.16
C VAL A 70 20.01 -29.28 -35.45
N LEU A 71 18.69 -29.40 -35.66
CA LEU A 71 17.70 -28.54 -35.02
C LEU A 71 17.72 -28.69 -33.49
N SER A 72 17.87 -29.91 -32.99
CA SER A 72 18.02 -30.19 -31.56
C SER A 72 19.30 -29.57 -30.99
N GLY A 73 20.42 -29.66 -31.72
CA GLY A 73 21.66 -28.98 -31.39
C GLY A 73 21.48 -27.46 -31.31
N LEU A 74 20.92 -26.84 -32.35
CA LEU A 74 20.64 -25.41 -32.38
C LEU A 74 19.68 -24.94 -31.27
N LYS A 75 18.66 -25.72 -30.94
CA LYS A 75 17.76 -25.43 -29.81
C LYS A 75 18.50 -25.47 -28.47
N THR A 76 19.43 -26.42 -28.32
CA THR A 76 20.28 -26.54 -27.12
C THR A 76 21.23 -25.35 -27.01
N ASP A 77 21.89 -24.98 -28.10
CA ASP A 77 22.81 -23.84 -28.13
C ASP A 77 22.09 -22.51 -27.89
N ARG A 78 20.91 -22.32 -28.49
CA ARG A 78 20.05 -21.14 -28.21
C ARG A 78 19.68 -21.06 -26.73
N ARG A 79 19.35 -22.19 -26.09
CA ARG A 79 19.04 -22.24 -24.65
C ARG A 79 20.26 -21.83 -23.83
N ARG A 80 21.42 -22.42 -24.11
CA ARG A 80 22.69 -22.11 -23.43
C ARG A 80 23.05 -20.63 -23.55
N LEU A 81 22.93 -20.06 -24.74
CA LEU A 81 23.23 -18.64 -24.98
C LEU A 81 22.26 -17.73 -24.21
N ARG A 82 20.96 -18.04 -24.21
CA ARG A 82 19.96 -17.29 -23.44
C ARG A 82 20.26 -17.34 -21.95
N ASP A 83 20.52 -18.53 -21.39
CA ASP A 83 20.85 -18.71 -19.98
C ASP A 83 22.14 -17.94 -19.61
N HIS A 84 23.12 -17.90 -20.52
CA HIS A 84 24.35 -17.12 -20.33
C HIS A 84 24.08 -15.60 -20.33
N LEU A 85 23.28 -15.11 -21.28
CA LEU A 85 22.91 -13.68 -21.34
C LEU A 85 22.08 -13.26 -20.14
N GLU A 86 21.14 -14.08 -19.67
CA GLU A 86 20.35 -13.82 -18.45
C GLU A 86 21.26 -13.73 -17.21
N ARG A 87 22.29 -14.58 -17.11
CA ARG A 87 23.30 -14.50 -16.03
C ARG A 87 24.11 -13.21 -16.09
N ILE A 88 24.60 -12.82 -17.27
CA ILE A 88 25.33 -11.55 -17.46
C ILE A 88 24.44 -10.37 -17.08
N GLN A 89 23.21 -10.34 -17.58
CA GLN A 89 22.25 -9.28 -17.24
C GLN A 89 21.98 -9.24 -15.73
N SER A 90 21.81 -10.39 -15.08
CA SER A 90 21.62 -10.46 -13.62
C SER A 90 22.84 -9.95 -12.84
N VAL A 91 24.05 -10.13 -13.37
CA VAL A 91 25.28 -9.63 -12.74
C VAL A 91 25.42 -8.11 -12.89
N HIS A 92 25.12 -7.57 -14.07
CA HIS A 92 25.37 -6.15 -14.38
C HIS A 92 24.19 -5.23 -14.11
N ARG A 93 22.95 -5.74 -14.17
CA ARG A 93 21.73 -4.93 -14.06
C ARG A 93 20.94 -5.16 -12.79
N SER A 94 21.34 -6.10 -11.93
CA SER A 94 20.64 -6.30 -10.66
C SER A 94 20.89 -5.11 -9.74
N PRO A 95 19.86 -4.32 -9.39
CA PRO A 95 20.04 -3.09 -8.60
C PRO A 95 20.73 -3.37 -7.27
N ILE A 96 20.48 -4.54 -6.66
CA ILE A 96 21.03 -4.90 -5.35
C ILE A 96 22.56 -4.99 -5.33
N ARG A 97 23.19 -5.23 -6.47
CA ARG A 97 24.66 -5.27 -6.59
C ARG A 97 25.27 -3.87 -6.59
N MET A 98 24.49 -2.86 -6.94
CA MET A 98 24.90 -1.45 -6.98
C MET A 98 24.54 -0.69 -5.70
N VAL A 99 23.58 -1.19 -4.93
CA VAL A 99 23.17 -0.60 -3.65
C VAL A 99 24.34 -0.71 -2.66
N PRO A 100 24.77 0.36 -1.97
CA PRO A 100 25.77 0.30 -0.89
C PRO A 100 25.31 -0.51 0.33
N ASN A 101 26.23 -0.89 1.21
CA ASN A 101 25.88 -1.70 2.38
C ASN A 101 24.97 -0.95 3.37
N GLU A 102 25.11 0.37 3.47
CA GLU A 102 24.32 1.25 4.32
C GLU A 102 22.85 1.25 3.87
N VAL A 103 22.62 1.39 2.57
CA VAL A 103 21.27 1.37 2.00
C VAL A 103 20.67 -0.03 2.11
N LEU A 104 21.46 -1.08 1.90
CA LEU A 104 21.02 -2.45 2.12
C LEU A 104 20.61 -2.69 3.58
N ALA A 105 21.37 -2.16 4.54
CA ALA A 105 21.04 -2.23 5.96
C ALA A 105 19.74 -1.50 6.29
N GLU A 106 19.50 -0.31 5.71
CA GLU A 106 18.24 0.41 5.88
C GLU A 106 17.06 -0.34 5.24
N ILE A 107 17.23 -0.94 4.05
CA ILE A 107 16.20 -1.81 3.45
C ILE A 107 15.86 -2.98 4.40
N MET A 108 16.88 -3.62 4.98
CA MET A 108 16.65 -4.69 5.96
C MET A 108 15.94 -4.17 7.22
N TYR A 109 16.29 -2.96 7.67
CA TYR A 109 15.67 -2.32 8.83
C TYR A 109 14.19 -1.99 8.57
N GLU A 110 13.88 -1.37 7.43
CA GLU A 110 12.52 -1.02 7.03
C GLU A 110 11.65 -2.26 6.80
N ALA A 111 12.21 -3.33 6.23
CA ALA A 111 11.52 -4.61 6.10
C ALA A 111 11.09 -5.20 7.47
N ILE A 112 11.76 -4.81 8.57
CA ILE A 112 11.36 -5.14 9.94
C ILE A 112 10.35 -4.11 10.48
N ALA A 113 10.62 -2.82 10.29
CA ALA A 113 9.80 -1.72 10.82
C ALA A 113 8.38 -1.65 10.21
N CYS A 114 8.24 -1.92 8.91
CA CYS A 114 6.94 -1.96 8.21
C CYS A 114 5.98 -3.02 8.76
N ARG A 115 6.44 -4.01 9.54
CA ARG A 115 5.56 -5.00 10.18
C ARG A 115 5.14 -4.62 11.61
N SER A 116 5.73 -3.58 12.19
CA SER A 116 5.49 -3.13 13.55
C SER A 116 4.64 -1.85 13.66
N LEU A 117 4.49 -1.08 12.58
CA LEU A 117 3.98 0.30 12.62
C LEU A 117 2.56 0.52 12.07
N ASP A 118 1.92 -0.46 11.43
CA ASP A 118 0.55 -0.30 10.96
C ASP A 118 -0.43 -0.42 12.13
N ALA A 119 -0.69 0.71 12.78
CA ALA A 119 -1.66 0.89 13.85
C ALA A 119 -3.13 0.83 13.37
N GLY A 120 -3.41 0.31 12.17
CA GLY A 120 -4.76 0.29 11.58
C GLY A 120 -5.22 -1.03 10.97
N ASP A 121 -4.34 -2.01 10.74
CA ASP A 121 -4.70 -3.27 10.08
C ASP A 121 -4.84 -4.42 11.09
N GLN A 122 -6.00 -4.49 11.76
CA GLN A 122 -6.44 -5.62 12.60
C GLN A 122 -6.46 -6.98 11.86
N LYS A 123 -6.32 -7.01 10.52
CA LYS A 123 -6.29 -8.26 9.75
C LYS A 123 -4.95 -9.00 9.76
N LEU A 124 -3.89 -8.44 10.35
CA LEU A 124 -2.60 -9.12 10.50
C LEU A 124 -2.41 -9.82 11.86
N ASP A 125 -3.36 -9.69 12.79
CA ASP A 125 -3.21 -10.22 14.16
C ASP A 125 -3.19 -11.75 14.23
N ALA A 126 -3.76 -12.48 13.24
CA ALA A 126 -3.62 -13.93 13.17
C ALA A 126 -2.16 -14.39 12.92
N ASN A 127 -1.29 -13.52 12.41
CA ASN A 127 0.10 -13.85 12.08
C ASN A 127 1.14 -13.23 13.04
N ARG A 128 0.73 -12.34 13.97
CA ARG A 128 1.60 -11.83 15.04
C ARG A 128 2.07 -12.93 16.00
N ASN A 129 1.31 -14.03 16.09
CA ASN A 129 1.68 -15.24 16.83
C ASN A 129 2.91 -15.99 16.27
N ARG A 130 3.52 -15.53 15.16
CA ARG A 130 4.76 -16.12 14.61
C ARG A 130 6.04 -15.33 14.89
N TRP A 131 5.98 -14.22 15.62
CA TRP A 131 7.21 -13.48 15.95
C TRP A 131 7.91 -14.12 17.16
N SER A 132 8.57 -15.26 16.96
CA SER A 132 9.57 -15.71 17.92
C SER A 132 10.83 -14.84 17.78
N ALA A 133 11.67 -14.77 18.82
CA ALA A 133 12.96 -14.05 18.71
C ALA A 133 13.87 -14.66 17.63
N ALA A 134 13.56 -15.89 17.19
CA ALA A 134 14.24 -16.65 16.15
C ALA A 134 13.71 -16.39 14.72
N ASP A 135 12.49 -15.89 14.55
CA ASP A 135 11.85 -15.66 13.24
C ASP A 135 12.03 -14.22 12.72
N ARG A 136 13.21 -13.63 12.97
CA ARG A 136 13.47 -12.24 12.58
C ARG A 136 13.62 -12.11 11.07
N PRO A 137 12.95 -11.13 10.42
CA PRO A 137 13.04 -10.94 8.98
C PRO A 137 14.48 -10.86 8.47
N PHE A 138 15.36 -10.11 9.15
CA PHE A 138 16.76 -9.99 8.70
C PHE A 138 17.56 -11.29 8.77
N ILE A 139 17.21 -12.26 9.62
CA ILE A 139 17.85 -13.60 9.65
C ILE A 139 17.43 -14.42 8.44
N ILE A 140 16.22 -14.19 7.92
CA ILE A 140 15.78 -14.77 6.65
C ILE A 140 16.51 -14.08 5.51
N LEU A 141 16.58 -12.74 5.53
CA LEU A 141 17.30 -11.95 4.53
C LEU A 141 18.81 -12.30 4.50
N SER A 142 19.41 -12.64 5.64
CA SER A 142 20.82 -13.06 5.69
C SER A 142 21.10 -14.36 4.92
N LYS A 143 20.09 -15.12 4.49
CA LYS A 143 20.25 -16.35 3.69
C LYS A 143 20.29 -16.09 2.18
N VAL A 144 20.08 -14.86 1.72
CA VAL A 144 20.01 -14.51 0.28
C VAL A 144 21.37 -14.69 -0.40
N CYS A 145 22.41 -14.06 0.14
CA CYS A 145 23.79 -14.21 -0.34
C CYS A 145 24.79 -13.84 0.75
N TYR A 146 26.07 -14.15 0.53
CA TYR A 146 27.14 -13.85 1.49
C TYR A 146 27.18 -12.37 1.89
N ARG A 147 27.03 -11.45 0.94
CA ARG A 147 27.02 -10.01 1.20
C ARG A 147 25.85 -9.60 2.12
N TRP A 148 24.67 -10.15 1.90
CA TRP A 148 23.51 -9.89 2.77
C TRP A 148 23.72 -10.48 4.16
N HIS A 149 24.36 -11.64 4.25
CA HIS A 149 24.75 -12.22 5.53
C HIS A 149 25.71 -11.31 6.30
N GLU A 150 26.77 -10.80 5.65
CA GLU A 150 27.71 -9.89 6.27
C GLU A 150 27.04 -8.60 6.75
N VAL A 151 26.18 -7.98 5.93
CA VAL A 151 25.45 -6.77 6.32
C VAL A 151 24.51 -7.05 7.50
N ALA A 152 23.74 -8.15 7.44
CA ALA A 152 22.81 -8.51 8.51
C ALA A 152 23.53 -8.77 9.84
N VAL A 153 24.67 -9.47 9.81
CA VAL A 153 25.45 -9.81 11.01
C VAL A 153 26.27 -8.62 11.52
N GLY A 154 26.82 -7.83 10.61
CA GLY A 154 27.71 -6.71 10.90
C GLY A 154 27.03 -5.39 11.24
N THR A 155 25.71 -5.28 11.10
CA THR A 155 24.96 -4.05 11.39
C THR A 155 24.30 -4.10 12.77
N PRO A 156 24.84 -3.45 13.81
CA PRO A 156 24.32 -3.57 15.18
C PRO A 156 22.88 -3.08 15.35
N LYS A 157 22.46 -2.06 14.58
CA LYS A 157 21.09 -1.52 14.55
C LYS A 157 20.02 -2.60 14.31
N LEU A 158 20.30 -3.60 13.47
CA LEU A 158 19.37 -4.72 13.20
C LEU A 158 19.20 -5.64 14.41
N TRP A 159 20.23 -5.75 15.27
CA TRP A 159 20.21 -6.57 16.48
C TRP A 159 19.63 -5.83 17.69
N ALA A 160 19.46 -4.51 17.61
CA ALA A 160 18.96 -3.68 18.70
C ALA A 160 17.42 -3.75 18.87
N GLN A 161 16.70 -4.28 17.89
CA GLN A 161 15.28 -4.60 18.02
C GLN A 161 15.12 -5.99 18.65
N LEU A 162 14.56 -6.04 19.85
CA LEU A 162 14.36 -7.25 20.64
C LEU A 162 12.88 -7.56 20.71
N ALA A 163 12.48 -8.74 20.26
CA ALA A 163 11.13 -9.26 20.45
C ALA A 163 11.20 -10.53 21.29
N PHE A 164 10.31 -10.66 22.27
CA PHE A 164 10.25 -11.81 23.17
C PHE A 164 8.80 -12.19 23.43
N SER A 165 8.47 -13.49 23.28
CA SER A 165 7.14 -14.02 23.57
C SER A 165 7.15 -14.75 24.90
N THR A 166 6.31 -14.34 25.85
CA THR A 166 6.23 -14.96 27.18
C THR A 166 5.47 -16.30 27.21
N SER A 167 4.71 -16.61 26.15
CA SER A 167 3.91 -17.83 26.02
C SER A 167 4.59 -18.94 25.21
N SER A 168 5.83 -18.74 24.73
CA SER A 168 6.47 -19.71 23.82
C SER A 168 6.93 -20.98 24.54
N TYR A 169 6.57 -22.15 23.99
CA TYR A 169 7.15 -23.46 24.36
C TYR A 169 8.68 -23.52 24.18
N SER A 170 9.26 -22.50 23.52
CA SER A 170 10.68 -22.35 23.20
C SER A 170 11.38 -21.22 23.95
N CYS A 171 10.89 -20.80 25.12
CA CYS A 171 11.45 -19.70 25.91
C CYS A 171 12.99 -19.72 26.03
N LYS A 172 13.61 -20.90 26.21
CA LYS A 172 15.09 -21.03 26.26
C LYS A 172 15.78 -20.58 24.97
N ARG A 173 15.24 -20.92 23.80
CA ARG A 173 15.77 -20.50 22.50
C ARG A 173 15.64 -18.99 22.33
N ASP A 174 14.48 -18.44 22.72
CA ASP A 174 14.22 -17.00 22.63
C ASP A 174 15.16 -16.19 23.55
N LEU A 175 15.36 -16.63 24.79
CA LEU A 175 16.31 -16.01 25.71
C LEU A 175 17.76 -16.05 25.19
N SER A 176 18.18 -17.17 24.58
CA SER A 176 19.50 -17.28 23.95
C SER A 176 19.65 -16.29 22.79
N MET A 177 18.60 -16.15 21.96
CA MET A 177 18.58 -15.18 20.87
C MET A 177 18.58 -13.73 21.36
N VAL A 178 17.86 -13.42 22.44
CA VAL A 178 17.90 -12.10 23.10
C VAL A 178 19.31 -11.82 23.60
N SER A 179 19.94 -12.75 24.32
CA SER A 179 21.33 -12.62 24.79
C SER A 179 22.30 -12.35 23.64
N HIS A 180 22.14 -13.06 22.52
CA HIS A 180 22.98 -12.86 21.34
C HIS A 180 22.76 -11.49 20.69
N SER A 181 21.51 -11.05 20.63
CA SER A 181 21.13 -9.75 20.09
C SER A 181 21.66 -8.60 20.95
N LEU A 182 21.60 -8.74 22.28
CA LEU A 182 22.18 -7.78 23.22
C LEU A 182 23.68 -7.60 23.01
N ARG A 183 24.44 -8.69 22.79
CA ARG A 183 25.87 -8.62 22.46
C ARG A 183 26.12 -7.95 21.11
N ARG A 184 25.39 -8.34 20.06
CA ARG A 184 25.59 -7.81 18.70
C ARG A 184 25.15 -6.36 18.54
N SER A 185 24.17 -5.91 19.31
CA SER A 185 23.72 -4.52 19.29
C SER A 185 24.76 -3.53 19.84
N GLY A 186 25.75 -4.00 20.58
CA GLY A 186 26.82 -3.16 21.13
C GLY A 186 26.27 -2.07 22.06
N SER A 187 26.48 -0.81 21.71
CA SER A 187 25.94 0.37 22.40
C SER A 187 24.70 0.98 21.74
N HIS A 188 24.14 0.33 20.72
CA HIS A 188 22.99 0.89 20.00
C HIS A 188 21.74 0.96 20.90
N PRO A 189 20.89 1.99 20.73
CA PRO A 189 19.63 2.12 21.45
C PRO A 189 18.71 0.92 21.18
N LEU A 190 18.17 0.34 22.25
CA LEU A 190 17.33 -0.85 22.20
C LEU A 190 15.86 -0.51 22.02
N SER A 191 15.18 -1.30 21.21
CA SER A 191 13.72 -1.32 21.12
C SER A 191 13.23 -2.70 21.56
N ILE A 192 12.45 -2.75 22.64
CA ILE A 192 11.98 -4.00 23.26
C ILE A 192 10.49 -4.18 22.97
N HIS A 193 10.10 -5.35 22.50
CA HIS A 193 8.74 -5.73 22.18
C HIS A 193 8.39 -7.06 22.86
N LEU A 194 7.45 -7.03 23.78
CA LEU A 194 6.94 -8.21 24.47
C LEU A 194 5.62 -8.65 23.84
N LEU A 195 5.55 -9.93 23.49
CA LEU A 195 4.43 -10.54 22.79
C LEU A 195 3.74 -11.57 23.68
N ASN A 196 2.41 -11.68 23.57
CA ASN A 196 1.57 -12.70 24.21
C ASN A 196 1.73 -12.80 25.73
N PHE A 197 0.92 -12.03 26.46
CA PHE A 197 1.04 -11.78 27.91
C PHE A 197 0.57 -12.91 28.84
N GLU A 198 0.53 -14.16 28.37
CA GLU A 198 0.06 -15.28 29.18
C GLU A 198 1.18 -15.87 30.08
N THR A 199 1.16 -15.39 31.34
CA THR A 199 1.21 -16.13 32.62
C THR A 199 2.36 -17.10 32.98
N SER A 200 3.53 -17.11 32.32
CA SER A 200 4.74 -17.68 32.97
C SER A 200 5.65 -16.61 33.57
N HIS A 201 5.43 -16.27 34.86
CA HIS A 201 6.22 -15.26 35.59
C HIS A 201 7.73 -15.55 35.62
N SER A 202 8.14 -16.82 35.50
CA SER A 202 9.55 -17.21 35.53
C SER A 202 10.32 -16.78 34.29
N SER A 203 9.75 -16.99 33.09
CA SER A 203 10.36 -16.62 31.80
C SER A 203 10.55 -15.11 31.67
N GLU A 204 9.53 -14.35 32.10
CA GLU A 204 9.57 -12.90 32.11
C GLU A 204 10.65 -12.37 33.06
N THR A 205 10.78 -12.97 34.25
CA THR A 205 11.82 -12.59 35.21
C THR A 205 13.22 -12.79 34.63
N LEU A 206 13.48 -13.92 33.97
CA LEU A 206 14.75 -14.19 33.29
C LEU A 206 15.02 -13.19 32.17
N PHE A 207 13.99 -12.82 31.40
CA PHE A 207 14.11 -11.80 30.37
C PHE A 207 14.47 -10.43 30.97
N LEU A 208 13.78 -10.02 32.03
CA LEU A 208 14.07 -8.78 32.76
C LEU A 208 15.52 -8.78 33.26
N ASP A 209 15.98 -9.87 33.86
CA ASP A 209 17.36 -10.01 34.35
C ASP A 209 18.41 -9.85 33.22
N LEU A 210 18.10 -10.30 32.00
CA LEU A 210 18.96 -10.11 30.83
C LEU A 210 19.00 -8.66 30.34
N ILE A 211 17.88 -7.94 30.37
CA ILE A 211 17.81 -6.57 29.82
C ILE A 211 18.19 -5.49 30.83
N LEU A 212 18.11 -5.78 32.13
CA LEU A 212 18.38 -4.82 33.21
C LEU A 212 19.75 -4.13 33.09
N PRO A 213 20.87 -4.83 32.80
CA PRO A 213 22.17 -4.18 32.60
C PRO A 213 22.20 -3.19 31.41
N HIS A 214 21.22 -3.28 30.52
CA HIS A 214 21.11 -2.46 29.32
C HIS A 214 19.98 -1.42 29.41
N ALA A 215 19.38 -1.23 30.59
CA ALA A 215 18.26 -0.31 30.79
C ALA A 215 18.54 1.13 30.34
N HIS A 216 19.76 1.62 30.57
CA HIS A 216 20.22 2.97 30.22
C HIS A 216 20.15 3.29 28.71
N ARG A 217 20.02 2.29 27.84
CA ARG A 217 19.93 2.45 26.38
C ARG A 217 18.62 1.94 25.81
N ILE A 218 17.64 1.59 26.63
CA ILE A 218 16.29 1.24 26.16
C ILE A 218 15.61 2.53 25.72
N ARG A 219 15.39 2.64 24.41
CA ARG A 219 14.75 3.81 23.79
C ARG A 219 13.27 3.60 23.53
N HIS A 220 12.88 2.38 23.23
CA HIS A 220 11.48 2.02 23.03
C HIS A 220 11.14 0.76 23.82
N PHE A 221 9.98 0.76 24.47
CA PHE A 221 9.43 -0.40 25.15
C PHE A 221 7.98 -0.63 24.72
N SER A 222 7.65 -1.86 24.36
CA SER A 222 6.31 -2.33 24.05
C SER A 222 6.01 -3.58 24.88
N GLY A 223 4.92 -3.60 25.64
CA GLY A 223 4.59 -4.73 26.51
C GLY A 223 3.42 -4.45 27.45
N SER A 224 3.35 -5.17 28.58
CA SER A 224 2.32 -4.93 29.60
C SER A 224 2.78 -3.86 30.60
N LEU A 225 1.78 -3.20 31.20
CA LEU A 225 1.96 -2.22 32.27
C LEU A 225 2.76 -2.78 33.47
N SER A 226 2.53 -4.05 33.82
CA SER A 226 3.20 -4.73 34.93
C SER A 226 4.67 -5.04 34.65
N THR A 227 5.05 -5.35 33.40
CA THR A 227 6.44 -5.63 33.05
C THR A 227 7.30 -4.38 33.15
N ILE A 228 6.84 -3.27 32.56
CA ILE A 228 7.56 -2.00 32.62
C ILE A 228 7.62 -1.46 34.05
N GLY A 229 6.54 -1.63 34.85
CA GLY A 229 6.53 -1.26 36.27
C GLY A 229 7.59 -2.02 37.09
N ARG A 230 7.83 -3.30 36.78
CA ARG A 230 8.92 -4.07 37.40
C ARG A 230 10.30 -3.63 36.92
N LEU A 231 10.44 -3.26 35.66
CA LEU A 231 11.69 -2.74 35.11
C LEU A 231 12.04 -1.39 35.76
N THR A 232 11.08 -0.47 35.87
CA THR A 232 11.27 0.84 36.51
C THR A 232 11.53 0.71 38.01
N ALA A 233 10.85 -0.22 38.70
CA ALA A 233 11.11 -0.49 40.11
C ALA A 233 12.55 -0.94 40.41
N ARG A 234 13.19 -1.65 39.47
CA ARG A 234 14.57 -2.14 39.60
C ARG A 234 15.62 -1.15 39.13
N THR A 235 15.31 -0.33 38.13
CA THR A 235 16.23 0.64 37.52
C THR A 235 16.16 2.01 38.16
N GLN A 236 15.08 2.32 38.87
CA GLN A 236 14.71 3.63 39.43
C GLN A 236 14.43 4.72 38.38
N SER A 237 15.14 4.73 37.25
CA SER A 237 14.89 5.61 36.12
C SER A 237 15.23 4.96 34.77
N LEU A 238 14.48 5.32 33.73
CA LEU A 238 14.76 4.96 32.34
C LEU A 238 15.03 6.23 31.53
N GLU A 239 16.24 6.76 31.63
CA GLU A 239 16.63 8.07 31.08
C GLU A 239 16.58 8.14 29.55
N ALA A 240 16.85 7.03 28.85
CA ALA A 240 16.85 6.98 27.39
C ALA A 240 15.49 6.64 26.77
N LEU A 241 14.47 6.33 27.57
CA LEU A 241 13.17 5.88 27.07
C LEU A 241 12.43 7.04 26.41
N GLU A 242 12.25 6.95 25.09
CA GLU A 242 11.54 7.95 24.28
C GLU A 242 10.13 7.48 23.86
N GLY A 243 9.92 6.17 23.73
CA GLY A 243 8.66 5.60 23.27
C GLY A 243 8.17 4.43 24.12
N LEU A 244 6.87 4.43 24.41
CA LEU A 244 6.21 3.48 25.30
C LEU A 244 4.90 3.00 24.67
N ASP A 245 4.73 1.70 24.44
CA ASP A 245 3.49 1.09 23.92
C ASP A 245 2.99 0.04 24.93
N LEU A 246 1.88 0.31 25.61
CA LEU A 246 1.38 -0.54 26.69
C LEU A 246 0.03 -1.14 26.38
N MET A 247 -0.06 -2.44 26.65
CA MET A 247 -1.33 -3.11 26.83
C MET A 247 -1.87 -2.81 28.23
N LEU A 248 -3.02 -2.16 28.29
CA LEU A 248 -3.74 -1.90 29.54
C LEU A 248 -4.54 -3.16 29.93
N PRO A 249 -4.41 -3.65 31.17
CA PRO A 249 -5.20 -4.77 31.66
C PRO A 249 -6.64 -4.32 32.00
N ASP A 250 -7.60 -5.25 31.95
CA ASP A 250 -8.99 -5.01 32.38
C ASP A 250 -9.12 -4.60 33.86
N ARG A 251 -8.11 -4.93 34.69
CA ARG A 251 -8.00 -4.54 36.09
C ARG A 251 -6.55 -4.18 36.42
N GLN A 252 -6.32 -2.96 36.92
CA GLN A 252 -4.99 -2.54 37.35
C GLN A 252 -4.63 -2.98 38.78
N THR A 253 -3.35 -3.20 39.04
CA THR A 253 -2.77 -3.45 40.38
C THR A 253 -2.05 -2.21 40.93
N GLU A 254 -1.84 -2.09 42.26
CA GLU A 254 -1.21 -0.90 42.87
C GLU A 254 0.21 -0.58 42.38
N LEU A 255 0.99 -1.58 41.94
CA LEU A 255 2.33 -1.37 41.37
C LEU A 255 2.30 -0.51 40.10
N GLU A 256 1.14 -0.44 39.45
CA GLU A 256 0.94 0.22 38.16
C GLU A 256 0.63 1.73 38.32
N ARG A 257 0.41 2.21 39.57
CA ARG A 257 0.09 3.61 39.87
C ARG A 257 1.27 4.48 40.26
N LYS A 258 2.47 3.93 40.49
CA LYS A 258 3.63 4.74 40.88
C LYS A 258 4.10 5.61 39.72
N GLY A 259 4.36 6.91 39.97
CA GLY A 259 5.02 7.79 39.01
C GLY A 259 6.37 7.23 38.55
N TRP A 260 6.49 7.02 37.23
CA TRP A 260 7.72 6.51 36.64
C TRP A 260 8.68 7.66 36.31
N VAL A 261 9.96 7.48 36.62
CA VAL A 261 11.00 8.46 36.27
C VAL A 261 11.51 8.18 34.85
N VAL A 262 10.79 8.74 33.87
CA VAL A 262 11.03 8.56 32.42
C VAL A 262 11.23 9.92 31.72
N PRO A 263 12.34 10.63 31.99
CA PRO A 263 12.51 12.04 31.63
C PRO A 263 12.59 12.31 30.13
N SER A 264 12.93 11.33 29.29
CA SER A 264 13.01 11.51 27.84
C SER A 264 11.76 11.08 27.08
N LEU A 265 10.69 10.68 27.78
CA LEU A 265 9.50 10.09 27.17
C LEU A 265 8.75 11.11 26.31
N LYS A 266 8.59 10.80 25.03
CA LYS A 266 7.93 11.66 24.02
C LYS A 266 6.73 11.01 23.35
N ARG A 267 6.71 9.67 23.24
CA ARG A 267 5.65 8.91 22.57
C ARG A 267 5.03 7.90 23.52
N VAL A 268 3.72 7.93 23.66
CA VAL A 268 2.95 6.94 24.44
C VAL A 268 1.82 6.38 23.61
N CYS A 269 1.70 5.06 23.59
CA CYS A 269 0.59 4.33 22.99
C CYS A 269 -0.03 3.41 24.03
N PHE A 270 -1.34 3.45 24.18
CA PHE A 270 -2.10 2.53 25.02
C PHE A 270 -3.05 1.70 24.15
N ARG A 271 -3.14 0.41 24.45
CA ARG A 271 -4.03 -0.53 23.78
C ARG A 271 -4.86 -1.28 24.81
N SER A 272 -6.17 -1.37 24.59
CA SER A 272 -7.09 -2.08 25.49
C SER A 272 -7.99 -3.07 24.74
N TYR A 273 -8.09 -4.30 25.26
CA TYR A 273 -8.99 -5.33 24.73
C TYR A 273 -10.41 -5.28 25.30
N GLY A 274 -10.67 -4.39 26.26
CA GLY A 274 -11.99 -4.19 26.85
C GLY A 274 -12.12 -2.85 27.57
N HIS A 275 -13.20 -2.69 28.34
CA HIS A 275 -13.40 -1.52 29.18
C HIS A 275 -12.48 -1.54 30.40
N TRP A 276 -11.69 -0.50 30.58
CA TRP A 276 -10.89 -0.32 31.80
C TRP A 276 -11.75 0.39 32.84
N ALA A 277 -12.61 -0.37 33.52
CA ALA A 277 -13.45 0.18 34.55
C ALA A 277 -12.58 0.78 35.69
N HIS A 278 -12.65 2.10 35.87
CA HIS A 278 -12.22 2.85 37.07
C HIS A 278 -10.70 2.95 37.37
N SER A 279 -9.80 2.60 36.43
CA SER A 279 -8.36 2.59 36.72
C SER A 279 -7.63 3.79 36.11
N SER A 280 -7.21 4.77 36.92
CA SER A 280 -6.43 5.93 36.44
C SER A 280 -5.26 5.51 35.54
N LEU A 281 -5.00 6.26 34.47
CA LEU A 281 -3.79 6.09 33.67
C LEU A 281 -2.53 6.18 34.57
N PRO A 282 -1.43 5.50 34.20
CA PRO A 282 -0.18 5.63 34.95
C PRO A 282 0.27 7.09 35.02
N GLU A 283 0.86 7.47 36.15
CA GLU A 283 1.45 8.78 36.35
C GLU A 283 2.69 8.94 35.46
N LEU A 284 2.50 9.59 34.32
CA LEU A 284 3.53 9.88 33.33
C LEU A 284 3.80 11.39 33.27
N PRO A 285 4.98 11.82 32.80
CA PRO A 285 5.27 13.22 32.54
C PRO A 285 4.52 13.71 31.29
N TRP A 286 3.20 13.89 31.39
CA TRP A 286 2.31 14.20 30.27
C TRP A 286 2.73 15.45 29.49
N SER A 287 3.22 16.47 30.20
CA SER A 287 3.58 17.78 29.62
C SER A 287 4.72 17.76 28.59
N GLN A 288 5.53 16.70 28.53
CA GLN A 288 6.59 16.52 27.53
C GLN A 288 6.23 15.52 26.41
N ILE A 289 5.08 14.85 26.51
CA ILE A 289 4.62 13.87 25.51
C ILE A 289 4.10 14.62 24.29
N SER A 290 4.79 14.45 23.17
CA SER A 290 4.45 15.07 21.87
C SER A 290 3.56 14.17 21.00
N SER A 291 3.46 12.89 21.31
CA SER A 291 2.63 11.94 20.56
C SER A 291 1.96 10.96 21.50
N PHE A 292 0.64 11.01 21.56
CA PHE A 292 -0.19 10.09 22.34
C PHE A 292 -1.14 9.34 21.43
N SER A 293 -1.26 8.04 21.65
CA SER A 293 -2.22 7.19 20.93
C SER A 293 -2.97 6.30 21.92
N TYR A 294 -4.26 6.15 21.72
CA TYR A 294 -5.06 5.16 22.41
C TYR A 294 -5.83 4.31 21.40
N SER A 295 -5.82 2.99 21.58
CA SER A 295 -6.53 2.03 20.72
C SER A 295 -7.33 1.04 21.55
N THR A 296 -8.57 0.77 21.13
CA THR A 296 -9.40 -0.28 21.71
C THR A 296 -10.21 -1.00 20.65
N ASP A 297 -10.45 -2.30 20.87
CA ASP A 297 -11.33 -3.13 20.03
C ASP A 297 -12.81 -3.02 20.43
N ASP A 298 -13.13 -2.13 21.39
CA ASP A 298 -14.47 -1.89 21.93
C ASP A 298 -14.92 -0.43 21.69
N THR A 299 -16.15 -0.13 22.09
CA THR A 299 -16.75 1.22 22.03
C THR A 299 -16.34 2.02 23.25
N PHE A 300 -15.83 3.23 23.08
CA PHE A 300 -15.52 4.09 24.21
C PHE A 300 -16.76 4.46 25.02
N ARG A 301 -16.61 4.46 26.34
CA ARG A 301 -17.60 5.03 27.26
C ARG A 301 -17.15 6.40 27.78
N ASP A 302 -18.10 7.24 28.19
CA ASP A 302 -17.85 8.64 28.55
C ASP A 302 -16.75 8.80 29.62
N GLY A 303 -16.74 7.94 30.64
CA GLY A 303 -15.73 7.97 31.70
C GLY A 303 -14.30 7.61 31.24
N GLU A 304 -14.16 6.84 30.16
CA GLU A 304 -12.85 6.42 29.64
C GLU A 304 -12.22 7.54 28.80
N LEU A 305 -13.03 8.18 27.94
CA LEU A 305 -12.58 9.31 27.12
C LEU A 305 -12.24 10.53 27.97
N ALA A 306 -13.06 10.83 28.99
CA ALA A 306 -12.81 11.92 29.91
C ALA A 306 -11.51 11.77 30.71
N ALA A 307 -11.07 10.53 30.95
CA ALA A 307 -9.87 10.22 31.72
C ALA A 307 -8.58 10.16 30.87
N LEU A 308 -8.66 10.38 29.56
CA LEU A 308 -7.49 10.54 28.69
C LEU A 308 -6.81 11.91 28.90
N PRO A 309 -5.50 12.04 28.62
CA PRO A 309 -4.69 13.22 28.99
C PRO A 309 -4.89 14.41 28.03
N TRP A 310 -6.13 14.74 27.67
CA TRP A 310 -6.45 15.77 26.66
C TRP A 310 -5.81 17.14 26.94
N GLY A 311 -5.76 17.54 28.20
CA GLY A 311 -5.22 18.84 28.64
C GLY A 311 -3.75 18.82 29.04
N ASP A 312 -3.18 17.64 29.31
CA ASP A 312 -1.88 17.52 29.97
C ASP A 312 -0.72 17.27 29.00
N LEU A 313 -1.01 17.03 27.71
CA LEU A 313 0.00 16.79 26.68
C LEU A 313 0.82 18.04 26.34
N ALA A 314 1.99 17.82 25.73
CA ALA A 314 2.85 18.91 25.27
C ALA A 314 2.11 19.84 24.29
N PRO A 315 2.40 21.15 24.29
CA PRO A 315 1.85 22.08 23.30
C PRO A 315 2.19 21.61 21.88
N GLY A 316 1.17 21.47 21.04
CA GLY A 316 1.35 20.99 19.68
C GLY A 316 1.50 19.48 19.53
N ALA A 317 1.14 18.70 20.56
CA ALA A 317 1.13 17.25 20.48
C ALA A 317 0.14 16.71 19.43
N THR A 318 0.45 15.51 18.94
CA THR A 318 -0.44 14.65 18.15
C THR A 318 -1.22 13.73 19.09
N PHE A 319 -2.54 13.70 18.92
CA PHE A 319 -3.44 12.78 19.61
C PHE A 319 -4.08 11.82 18.62
N THR A 320 -3.91 10.53 18.84
CA THR A 320 -4.47 9.49 17.99
C THR A 320 -5.45 8.62 18.76
N LEU A 321 -6.62 8.38 18.19
CA LEU A 321 -7.71 7.61 18.77
C LEU A 321 -8.15 6.50 17.82
N PHE A 322 -8.17 5.26 18.27
CA PHE A 322 -8.73 4.11 17.54
C PHE A 322 -9.78 3.41 18.40
N ALA A 323 -11.00 3.25 17.89
CA ALA A 323 -12.06 2.51 18.59
C ALA A 323 -13.11 1.92 17.65
N ARG A 324 -13.93 1.00 18.18
CA ARG A 324 -15.16 0.54 17.51
C ARG A 324 -16.33 1.51 17.58
N GLY A 325 -16.19 2.57 18.37
CA GLY A 325 -17.28 3.48 18.61
C GLY A 325 -16.96 4.48 19.69
N ILE A 326 -17.82 5.50 19.79
CA ILE A 326 -17.70 6.58 20.76
C ILE A 326 -19.07 6.81 21.38
N PHE A 327 -19.14 6.65 22.71
CA PHE A 327 -20.18 7.23 23.55
C PHE A 327 -19.55 8.29 24.46
N TRP A 328 -19.87 9.56 24.23
CA TRP A 328 -19.22 10.71 24.85
C TRP A 328 -20.25 11.82 25.13
N SER A 329 -20.35 12.25 26.39
CA SER A 329 -21.23 13.34 26.85
C SER A 329 -20.51 14.51 27.54
N SER A 330 -19.29 14.30 28.04
CA SER A 330 -18.54 15.30 28.82
C SER A 330 -17.77 16.29 27.95
N ALA A 331 -17.95 17.61 28.12
CA ALA A 331 -17.18 18.60 27.36
C ALA A 331 -15.69 18.61 27.76
N ILE A 332 -14.78 18.52 26.78
CA ILE A 332 -13.33 18.52 26.99
C ILE A 332 -12.65 19.59 26.15
N PHE A 333 -11.64 20.20 26.75
CA PHE A 333 -10.74 21.15 26.11
C PHE A 333 -9.34 20.53 25.93
N SER A 334 -8.72 20.73 24.77
CA SER A 334 -7.37 20.24 24.48
C SER A 334 -6.55 21.19 23.62
N ASN A 335 -5.23 21.27 23.88
CA ASN A 335 -4.30 22.15 23.16
C ASN A 335 -3.47 21.43 22.08
N ILE A 336 -3.91 20.25 21.65
CA ILE A 336 -3.25 19.46 20.61
C ILE A 336 -3.22 20.19 19.26
N ALA A 337 -2.17 19.93 18.46
CA ALA A 337 -2.07 20.46 17.10
C ALA A 337 -2.57 19.49 16.03
N GLU A 338 -2.58 18.19 16.33
CA GLU A 338 -3.02 17.16 15.41
C GLU A 338 -3.94 16.16 16.12
N LEU A 339 -5.05 15.84 15.46
CA LEU A 339 -6.01 14.84 15.89
C LEU A 339 -6.20 13.82 14.77
N ILE A 340 -5.92 12.56 15.08
CA ILE A 340 -6.17 11.43 14.19
C ILE A 340 -7.22 10.54 14.87
N CYS A 341 -8.39 10.42 14.28
CA CYS A 341 -9.48 9.62 14.81
C CYS A 341 -9.82 8.50 13.82
N SER A 342 -9.80 7.26 14.29
CA SER A 342 -10.15 6.08 13.51
C SER A 342 -11.26 5.32 14.21
N ILE A 343 -12.43 5.24 13.57
CA ILE A 343 -13.59 4.54 14.14
C ILE A 343 -13.98 3.42 13.20
N SER A 344 -13.87 2.17 13.65
CA SER A 344 -14.55 1.01 13.02
C SER A 344 -15.96 0.91 13.60
N ALA A 345 -16.93 0.33 12.89
CA ALA A 345 -18.25 0.05 13.45
C ALA A 345 -18.27 -1.39 14.03
N PRO A 346 -19.19 -1.68 14.96
CA PRO A 346 -19.32 -3.03 15.48
C PRO A 346 -19.77 -4.00 14.38
N GLY A 347 -19.08 -5.13 14.27
CA GLY A 347 -19.42 -6.20 13.33
C GLY A 347 -20.80 -6.85 13.61
N SER A 348 -21.44 -6.53 14.74
CA SER A 348 -22.84 -6.89 15.02
C SER A 348 -23.75 -5.68 14.76
N TRP A 349 -24.66 -5.84 13.81
CA TRP A 349 -25.68 -4.88 13.38
C TRP A 349 -26.77 -4.61 14.44
N ASN A 350 -26.42 -4.30 15.68
CA ASN A 350 -27.38 -3.76 16.61
C ASN A 350 -27.59 -2.27 16.27
N GLU A 351 -28.81 -1.87 15.96
CA GLU A 351 -29.17 -0.47 15.65
C GLU A 351 -28.82 0.52 16.79
N ARG A 352 -28.65 0.01 18.02
CA ARG A 352 -28.22 0.79 19.19
C ARG A 352 -26.75 1.18 19.18
N ASP A 353 -25.93 0.50 18.36
CA ASP A 353 -24.49 0.75 18.26
C ASP A 353 -24.13 1.58 17.01
N ARG A 354 -25.10 2.37 16.49
CA ARG A 354 -24.82 3.37 15.45
C ARG A 354 -23.91 4.45 16.04
N THR A 355 -22.63 4.32 15.75
CA THR A 355 -21.59 5.25 16.19
C THR A 355 -21.64 6.49 15.31
N SER A 356 -21.87 7.66 15.90
CA SER A 356 -21.81 8.93 15.19
C SER A 356 -20.59 9.72 15.65
N LEU A 357 -19.90 10.37 14.70
CA LEU A 357 -18.87 11.37 15.05
C LEU A 357 -19.48 12.59 15.76
N ALA A 358 -20.80 12.73 15.77
CA ALA A 358 -21.50 13.86 16.40
C ALA A 358 -21.12 14.04 17.87
N GLU A 359 -20.97 12.96 18.64
CA GLU A 359 -20.65 13.05 20.07
C GLU A 359 -19.22 13.57 20.30
N LEU A 360 -18.25 13.09 19.50
CA LEU A 360 -16.89 13.63 19.47
C LEU A 360 -16.91 15.11 19.10
N PHE A 361 -17.61 15.47 18.01
CA PHE A 361 -17.70 16.83 17.51
C PHE A 361 -18.44 17.77 18.45
N ASN A 362 -19.41 17.31 19.24
CA ASN A 362 -20.17 18.16 20.15
C ASN A 362 -19.41 18.47 21.43
N ASN A 363 -18.57 17.54 21.89
CA ASN A 363 -17.96 17.62 23.22
C ASN A 363 -16.48 18.00 23.21
N LEU A 364 -15.78 17.87 22.09
CA LEU A 364 -14.37 18.27 22.01
C LEU A 364 -14.22 19.74 21.58
N THR A 365 -13.27 20.45 22.19
CA THR A 365 -12.84 21.80 21.78
C THR A 365 -11.31 21.85 21.70
N VAL A 366 -10.77 22.11 20.51
CA VAL A 366 -9.32 22.04 20.20
C VAL A 366 -8.84 23.30 19.46
N PRO A 367 -8.65 24.43 20.15
CA PRO A 367 -8.40 25.72 19.51
C PRO A 367 -7.02 25.85 18.84
N ARG A 368 -6.12 24.89 19.03
CA ARG A 368 -4.77 24.88 18.44
C ARG A 368 -4.59 23.84 17.33
N LEU A 369 -5.67 23.21 16.89
CA LEU A 369 -5.63 22.18 15.86
C LEU A 369 -5.28 22.75 14.49
N HIS A 370 -4.28 22.17 13.84
CA HIS A 370 -3.88 22.47 12.46
C HIS A 370 -4.12 21.28 11.52
N THR A 371 -4.12 20.05 12.06
CA THR A 371 -4.33 18.81 11.31
C THR A 371 -5.46 17.99 11.92
N LEU A 372 -6.45 17.64 11.10
CA LEU A 372 -7.54 16.74 11.45
C LEU A 372 -7.59 15.58 10.46
N ARG A 373 -7.50 14.35 10.95
CA ARG A 373 -7.63 13.13 10.14
C ARG A 373 -8.73 12.26 10.73
N ILE A 374 -9.71 11.91 9.91
CA ILE A 374 -10.82 11.05 10.30
C ILE A 374 -10.82 9.86 9.37
N LEU A 375 -10.64 8.68 9.94
CA LEU A 375 -10.41 7.42 9.25
C LEU A 375 -11.48 6.41 9.63
N CYS A 376 -11.89 5.58 8.67
CA CYS A 376 -12.70 4.40 8.93
C CYS A 376 -12.05 3.20 8.25
N PRO A 377 -11.59 2.19 9.02
CA PRO A 377 -10.87 1.05 8.45
C PRO A 377 -11.81 -0.03 7.87
N GLU A 378 -13.13 0.07 8.07
CA GLU A 378 -14.12 -0.92 7.63
C GLU A 378 -15.18 -0.32 6.68
N ASP A 379 -15.75 -1.19 5.84
CA ASP A 379 -16.72 -0.81 4.82
C ASP A 379 -18.11 -0.62 5.45
N HIS A 380 -18.45 0.62 5.81
CA HIS A 380 -19.77 0.95 6.36
C HIS A 380 -20.67 1.62 5.33
N LEU A 381 -21.97 1.30 5.40
CA LEU A 381 -23.00 1.78 4.49
C LEU A 381 -23.75 3.02 5.00
N SER A 382 -23.43 3.52 6.21
CA SER A 382 -24.12 4.66 6.84
C SER A 382 -23.15 5.82 7.11
N SER A 383 -23.61 7.05 6.85
CA SER A 383 -22.88 8.27 7.20
C SER A 383 -22.63 8.32 8.71
N LEU A 384 -21.35 8.32 9.08
CA LEU A 384 -20.89 8.58 10.46
C LEU A 384 -20.79 10.10 10.71
N TRP A 385 -20.93 10.91 9.64
CA TRP A 385 -20.75 12.35 9.65
C TRP A 385 -22.03 13.07 10.10
N SER A 386 -21.86 14.18 10.83
CA SER A 386 -22.95 15.10 11.17
C SER A 386 -22.50 16.52 10.87
N SER A 387 -23.10 17.15 9.86
CA SER A 387 -22.76 18.51 9.43
C SER A 387 -23.00 19.54 10.52
N GLU A 388 -24.08 19.40 11.29
CA GLU A 388 -24.40 20.32 12.39
C GLU A 388 -23.36 20.22 13.50
N ALA A 389 -23.04 18.99 13.93
CA ALA A 389 -22.06 18.76 14.98
C ALA A 389 -20.66 19.22 14.54
N PHE A 390 -20.25 18.90 13.30
CA PHE A 390 -18.97 19.36 12.75
C PHE A 390 -18.90 20.89 12.64
N SER A 391 -19.96 21.55 12.19
CA SER A 391 -19.99 23.02 12.12
C SER A 391 -19.87 23.65 13.52
N GLY A 392 -20.55 23.06 14.51
CA GLY A 392 -20.38 23.41 15.91
C GLY A 392 -18.94 23.25 16.39
N PHE A 393 -18.32 22.11 16.07
CA PHE A 393 -16.92 21.81 16.38
C PHE A 393 -15.95 22.80 15.76
N ALA A 394 -16.10 23.08 14.46
CA ALA A 394 -15.29 24.00 13.70
C ALA A 394 -15.37 25.43 14.26
N ARG A 395 -16.57 25.88 14.66
CA ARG A 395 -16.79 27.18 15.28
C ARG A 395 -16.15 27.26 16.67
N ARG A 396 -16.37 26.26 17.55
CA ARG A 396 -15.80 26.26 18.90
C ARG A 396 -14.28 26.17 18.89
N SER A 397 -13.71 25.47 17.91
CA SER A 397 -12.26 25.25 17.79
C SER A 397 -11.55 26.24 16.85
N GLY A 398 -12.28 27.18 16.23
CA GLY A 398 -11.71 28.23 15.37
C GLY A 398 -11.08 27.72 14.06
N PHE A 399 -11.60 26.64 13.49
CA PHE A 399 -11.00 25.96 12.32
C PHE A 399 -10.87 26.86 11.09
N ALA A 400 -11.78 27.80 10.89
CA ALA A 400 -11.77 28.75 9.77
C ALA A 400 -10.42 29.46 9.58
N THR A 401 -9.68 29.71 10.67
CA THR A 401 -8.39 30.43 10.65
C THR A 401 -7.16 29.55 10.91
N ARG A 402 -7.36 28.31 11.38
CA ARG A 402 -6.26 27.49 11.93
C ARG A 402 -6.12 26.11 11.32
N LEU A 403 -7.22 25.48 10.89
CA LEU A 403 -7.15 24.14 10.33
C LEU A 403 -6.54 24.21 8.93
N LYS A 404 -5.34 23.64 8.77
CA LYS A 404 -4.56 23.65 7.53
C LYS A 404 -4.67 22.35 6.77
N HIS A 405 -4.81 21.23 7.48
CA HIS A 405 -4.81 19.90 6.87
C HIS A 405 -6.04 19.12 7.33
N LEU A 406 -6.79 18.60 6.36
CA LEU A 406 -7.98 17.78 6.57
C LEU A 406 -7.87 16.50 5.73
N ALA A 407 -7.98 15.35 6.39
CA ALA A 407 -8.11 14.05 5.72
C ALA A 407 -9.42 13.38 6.13
N ILE A 408 -10.23 12.99 5.16
CA ILE A 408 -11.51 12.31 5.35
C ILE A 408 -11.45 10.99 4.59
N GLU A 409 -11.43 9.90 5.35
CA GLU A 409 -11.53 8.52 4.87
C GLU A 409 -12.72 7.82 5.56
N VAL A 410 -13.86 8.49 5.59
CA VAL A 410 -15.13 7.98 6.11
C VAL A 410 -16.25 8.21 5.09
N PHE A 411 -17.36 7.49 5.21
CA PHE A 411 -18.54 7.79 4.40
C PHE A 411 -19.11 9.16 4.78
N VAL A 412 -19.11 10.09 3.81
CA VAL A 412 -19.69 11.42 3.90
C VAL A 412 -20.43 11.69 2.60
N SER A 413 -21.64 12.24 2.67
CA SER A 413 -22.33 12.67 1.46
C SER A 413 -21.69 13.94 0.89
N GLU A 414 -21.94 14.20 -0.39
CA GLU A 414 -21.37 15.34 -1.08
C GLU A 414 -21.78 16.68 -0.43
N ASP A 415 -23.07 16.84 -0.10
CA ASP A 415 -23.57 18.06 0.54
C ASP A 415 -23.02 18.25 1.96
N GLU A 416 -22.84 17.16 2.72
CA GLU A 416 -22.22 17.21 4.04
C GLU A 416 -20.74 17.65 3.96
N LEU A 417 -20.00 17.14 2.97
CA LEU A 417 -18.61 17.53 2.73
C LEU A 417 -18.52 19.00 2.34
N PHE A 418 -19.36 19.47 1.41
CA PHE A 418 -19.35 20.86 0.99
C PHE A 418 -19.74 21.82 2.12
N ALA A 419 -20.72 21.45 2.95
CA ALA A 419 -21.06 22.19 4.15
C ALA A 419 -19.88 22.28 5.13
N ALA A 420 -19.13 21.19 5.31
CA ALA A 420 -17.93 21.20 6.14
C ALA A 420 -16.84 22.11 5.55
N LEU A 421 -16.51 21.97 4.27
CA LEU A 421 -15.47 22.74 3.58
C LEU A 421 -15.77 24.25 3.57
N ALA A 422 -17.03 24.65 3.48
CA ALA A 422 -17.44 26.06 3.53
C ALA A 422 -17.02 26.78 4.83
N THR A 423 -16.78 26.03 5.91
CA THR A 423 -16.34 26.59 7.21
C THR A 423 -14.81 26.71 7.34
N LEU A 424 -14.03 26.27 6.35
CA LEU A 424 -12.59 26.02 6.46
C LEU A 424 -11.74 26.91 5.53
N SER A 425 -11.82 28.23 5.69
CA SER A 425 -11.14 29.19 4.80
C SER A 425 -9.60 29.11 4.80
N ALA A 426 -8.99 28.65 5.90
CA ALA A 426 -7.54 28.50 6.04
C ALA A 426 -6.99 27.14 5.57
N LEU A 427 -7.83 26.24 5.05
CA LEU A 427 -7.41 24.89 4.68
C LEU A 427 -6.43 24.93 3.49
N GLU A 428 -5.24 24.35 3.69
CA GLU A 428 -4.16 24.29 2.71
C GLU A 428 -4.06 22.90 2.05
N THR A 429 -4.45 21.83 2.75
CA THR A 429 -4.38 20.45 2.24
C THR A 429 -5.68 19.70 2.51
N LEU A 430 -6.23 19.08 1.47
CA LEU A 430 -7.39 18.21 1.54
C LEU A 430 -7.03 16.82 1.01
N SER A 431 -7.31 15.78 1.79
CA SER A 431 -7.19 14.38 1.38
C SER A 431 -8.53 13.69 1.50
N LEU A 432 -9.00 13.09 0.41
CA LEU A 432 -10.28 12.36 0.34
C LEU A 432 -10.05 10.95 -0.18
N ARG A 433 -10.83 10.00 0.35
CA ARG A 433 -10.80 8.60 -0.09
C ARG A 433 -12.20 8.07 -0.29
N ASP A 434 -12.45 7.50 -1.46
CA ASP A 434 -13.62 6.65 -1.69
C ASP A 434 -13.46 5.34 -0.91
N MET A 435 -14.52 4.97 -0.18
CA MET A 435 -14.52 3.74 0.60
C MET A 435 -14.80 2.52 -0.30
N PRO A 436 -13.88 1.55 -0.41
CA PRO A 436 -14.12 0.31 -1.15
C PRO A 436 -15.31 -0.45 -0.57
N HIS A 437 -16.00 -1.22 -1.41
CA HIS A 437 -17.03 -2.15 -0.95
C HIS A 437 -16.47 -3.58 -1.04
N ALA A 438 -15.82 -4.08 0.00
CA ALA A 438 -15.33 -5.44 0.09
C ALA A 438 -16.29 -6.34 0.88
N ARG A 439 -17.04 -7.17 0.13
CA ARG A 439 -17.71 -8.42 0.54
C ARG A 439 -19.04 -8.27 1.30
N ILE A 440 -20.10 -7.93 0.57
CA ILE A 440 -21.40 -8.57 0.86
C ILE A 440 -21.33 -9.99 0.26
N TYR A 441 -21.50 -10.96 1.15
CA TYR A 441 -21.63 -12.40 0.97
C TYR A 441 -21.95 -12.90 -0.46
N PRO A 442 -21.29 -13.97 -0.95
CA PRO A 442 -21.59 -14.60 -2.24
C PRO A 442 -22.96 -15.31 -2.31
N GLN A 443 -23.90 -15.04 -1.39
CA GLN A 443 -25.19 -15.72 -1.29
C GLN A 443 -26.42 -14.81 -1.40
N ALA A 444 -26.27 -13.50 -1.52
CA ALA A 444 -27.41 -12.62 -1.77
C ALA A 444 -27.46 -12.25 -3.26
N SER A 445 -28.45 -12.79 -3.96
CA SER A 445 -28.82 -12.52 -5.35
C SER A 445 -29.40 -11.10 -5.57
N ILE A 446 -28.76 -10.09 -4.99
CA ILE A 446 -29.11 -8.68 -5.16
C ILE A 446 -28.17 -8.12 -6.22
N ARG A 447 -28.77 -7.60 -7.31
CA ARG A 447 -28.04 -6.90 -8.38
C ARG A 447 -27.10 -5.86 -7.78
N PRO A 448 -25.89 -5.63 -8.34
CA PRO A 448 -24.99 -4.60 -7.85
C PRO A 448 -25.63 -3.23 -8.10
N THR A 449 -26.30 -2.68 -7.09
CA THR A 449 -26.65 -1.26 -7.04
C THR A 449 -25.34 -0.47 -7.08
N ARG A 450 -25.28 0.56 -7.93
CA ARG A 450 -24.09 1.40 -8.13
C ARG A 450 -23.57 1.87 -6.77
N VAL A 451 -22.31 1.55 -6.47
CA VAL A 451 -21.64 2.03 -5.26
C VAL A 451 -21.61 3.56 -5.33
N PRO A 452 -22.10 4.29 -4.31
CA PRO A 452 -21.96 5.73 -4.26
C PRO A 452 -20.47 6.08 -4.15
N VAL A 453 -19.94 6.73 -5.18
CA VAL A 453 -18.58 7.26 -5.23
C VAL A 453 -18.68 8.76 -4.93
N LEU A 454 -17.88 9.25 -3.99
CA LEU A 454 -17.86 10.67 -3.62
C LEU A 454 -17.08 11.48 -4.64
N ILE A 455 -15.97 10.93 -5.13
CA ILE A 455 -15.07 11.60 -6.06
C ILE A 455 -15.59 11.41 -7.50
N THR A 456 -16.47 12.33 -7.94
CA THR A 456 -17.08 12.35 -9.28
C THR A 456 -16.68 13.58 -10.09
N ASP A 457 -17.03 13.61 -11.38
CA ASP A 457 -16.87 14.80 -12.23
C ASP A 457 -17.62 16.02 -11.66
N ASP A 458 -18.81 15.80 -11.07
CA ASP A 458 -19.63 16.85 -10.46
C ASP A 458 -18.98 17.41 -9.20
N PHE A 459 -18.42 16.53 -8.37
CA PHE A 459 -17.63 16.92 -7.20
C PHE A 459 -16.47 17.85 -7.60
N LEU A 460 -15.70 17.52 -8.65
CA LEU A 460 -14.59 18.35 -9.12
C LEU A 460 -15.07 19.73 -9.61
N ARG A 461 -16.24 19.80 -10.27
CA ARG A 461 -16.86 21.05 -10.71
C ARG A 461 -17.30 21.91 -9.53
N ARG A 462 -18.00 21.32 -8.55
CA ARG A 462 -18.49 22.00 -7.34
C ARG A 462 -17.37 22.42 -6.38
N LEU A 463 -16.25 21.70 -6.35
CA LEU A 463 -15.06 22.11 -5.59
C LEU A 463 -14.47 23.43 -6.10
N HIS A 464 -14.72 23.76 -7.37
CA HIS A 464 -14.30 25.02 -7.97
C HIS A 464 -15.40 26.10 -7.93
N LEU A 465 -16.67 25.75 -8.16
CA LEU A 465 -17.79 26.68 -8.27
C LEU A 465 -18.56 26.82 -6.94
N SER A 466 -18.53 27.99 -6.30
CA SER A 466 -19.26 28.21 -5.03
C SER A 466 -20.78 28.26 -5.16
N ARG A 467 -21.34 28.42 -6.37
CA ARG A 467 -22.78 28.30 -6.67
C ARG A 467 -22.95 27.83 -8.11
N LEU A 468 -23.84 26.87 -8.34
CA LEU A 468 -24.41 26.69 -9.68
C LEU A 468 -25.25 27.95 -9.99
N PRO A 469 -25.20 28.49 -11.21
CA PRO A 469 -26.07 29.60 -11.60
C PRO A 469 -27.53 29.21 -11.32
N ASP A 470 -28.31 30.11 -10.72
CA ASP A 470 -29.76 29.95 -10.73
C ASP A 470 -30.18 29.99 -12.21
N PRO A 471 -30.78 28.92 -12.76
CA PRO A 471 -31.17 28.90 -14.18
C PRO A 471 -32.27 29.94 -14.52
N PHE A 472 -32.75 30.72 -13.54
CA PHE A 472 -33.77 31.74 -13.72
C PHE A 472 -33.32 33.19 -13.47
N ASP A 473 -32.03 33.45 -13.18
CA ASP A 473 -31.53 34.81 -12.98
C ASP A 473 -30.33 35.12 -13.90
N ASP A 474 -30.61 35.69 -15.07
CA ASP A 474 -29.62 36.02 -16.10
C ASP A 474 -28.71 37.22 -15.75
N ASN A 475 -28.87 37.85 -14.57
CA ASN A 475 -28.16 39.09 -14.21
C ASN A 475 -27.24 39.00 -12.98
N GLU A 476 -27.07 37.84 -12.35
CA GLU A 476 -26.15 37.75 -11.22
C GLU A 476 -24.69 37.62 -11.74
N VAL A 477 -23.92 38.71 -11.68
CA VAL A 477 -22.45 38.64 -11.74
C VAL A 477 -22.01 37.93 -10.46
N VAL A 478 -22.06 36.60 -10.47
CA VAL A 478 -21.64 35.78 -9.34
C VAL A 478 -20.13 35.94 -9.23
N ALA A 479 -19.68 36.69 -8.22
CA ALA A 479 -18.29 36.69 -7.82
C ALA A 479 -17.87 35.22 -7.62
N GLU A 480 -16.91 34.74 -8.42
CA GLU A 480 -16.34 33.39 -8.31
C GLU A 480 -15.68 33.24 -6.94
N LEU A 481 -16.48 32.95 -5.92
CA LEU A 481 -15.96 32.59 -4.61
C LEU A 481 -15.33 31.21 -4.75
N LYS A 482 -14.12 31.04 -4.23
CA LYS A 482 -13.48 29.72 -4.11
C LYS A 482 -13.86 29.17 -2.74
N LEU A 483 -14.52 28.01 -2.70
CA LEU A 483 -14.99 27.38 -1.46
C LEU A 483 -13.88 27.22 -0.43
N VAL A 484 -12.68 26.84 -0.90
CA VAL A 484 -11.47 26.70 -0.09
C VAL A 484 -10.35 27.55 -0.69
N PRO A 485 -10.31 28.86 -0.42
CA PRO A 485 -9.45 29.79 -1.16
C PRO A 485 -7.95 29.49 -0.97
N SER A 486 -7.59 28.95 0.20
CA SER A 486 -6.21 28.67 0.60
C SER A 486 -5.68 27.31 0.15
N LEU A 487 -6.47 26.49 -0.56
CA LEU A 487 -6.11 25.11 -0.91
C LEU A 487 -4.89 25.07 -1.85
N ARG A 488 -3.84 24.35 -1.43
CA ARG A 488 -2.57 24.17 -2.15
C ARG A 488 -2.31 22.72 -2.53
N SER A 489 -2.90 21.77 -1.81
CA SER A 489 -2.67 20.35 -2.05
C SER A 489 -3.98 19.58 -1.98
N LEU A 490 -4.29 18.82 -3.02
CA LEU A 490 -5.45 17.95 -3.09
C LEU A 490 -5.00 16.50 -3.34
N THR A 491 -5.36 15.60 -2.45
CA THR A 491 -5.11 14.16 -2.60
C THR A 491 -6.45 13.43 -2.72
N LEU A 492 -6.66 12.71 -3.82
CA LEU A 492 -7.88 11.98 -4.12
C LEU A 492 -7.56 10.51 -4.29
N THR A 493 -8.12 9.67 -3.43
CA THR A 493 -8.01 8.22 -3.52
C THR A 493 -9.35 7.66 -3.98
N THR A 494 -9.52 7.35 -5.26
CA THR A 494 -10.84 7.05 -5.85
C THR A 494 -11.01 5.62 -6.35
N LEU A 495 -12.24 5.14 -6.35
CA LEU A 495 -12.67 3.89 -6.99
C LEU A 495 -13.25 4.12 -8.41
N ALA A 496 -13.71 5.35 -8.69
CA ALA A 496 -14.33 5.70 -9.95
C ALA A 496 -13.31 5.95 -11.07
N ALA A 497 -13.80 5.81 -12.30
CA ALA A 497 -13.22 6.50 -13.45
C ALA A 497 -13.91 7.87 -13.54
N PHE A 498 -13.13 8.94 -13.70
CA PHE A 498 -13.62 10.29 -13.98
C PHE A 498 -13.00 10.76 -15.31
N TRP A 499 -13.65 11.71 -15.97
CA TRP A 499 -13.25 12.12 -17.33
C TRP A 499 -12.09 13.11 -17.29
N ASP A 500 -11.15 12.98 -18.23
CA ASP A 500 -10.00 13.89 -18.38
C ASP A 500 -10.44 15.36 -18.49
N THR A 501 -11.60 15.62 -19.08
CA THR A 501 -12.16 16.97 -19.26
C THR A 501 -12.55 17.64 -17.95
N ALA A 502 -13.09 16.89 -16.97
CA ALA A 502 -13.45 17.43 -15.67
C ALA A 502 -12.20 17.74 -14.83
N LEU A 503 -11.21 16.86 -14.88
CA LEU A 503 -9.91 17.05 -14.22
C LEU A 503 -9.15 18.25 -14.80
N LEU A 504 -9.01 18.30 -16.13
CA LEU A 504 -8.36 19.42 -16.82
C LEU A 504 -9.12 20.73 -16.61
N GLY A 505 -10.45 20.68 -16.58
CA GLY A 505 -11.31 21.81 -16.23
C GLY A 505 -10.98 22.35 -14.84
N TYR A 506 -10.92 21.49 -13.82
CA TYR A 506 -10.54 21.88 -12.46
C TYR A 506 -9.12 22.48 -12.40
N ILE A 507 -8.14 21.84 -13.05
CA ILE A 507 -6.75 22.32 -13.07
C ILE A 507 -6.68 23.71 -13.71
N ASN A 508 -7.29 23.90 -14.89
CA ASN A 508 -7.32 25.19 -15.59
C ASN A 508 -8.01 26.28 -14.77
N ALA A 509 -9.04 25.92 -14.03
CA ALA A 509 -9.77 26.85 -13.21
C ALA A 509 -8.96 27.26 -11.95
N GLN A 510 -8.16 26.35 -11.38
CA GLN A 510 -7.17 26.70 -10.34
C GLN A 510 -6.05 27.60 -10.87
N LEU A 511 -5.59 27.37 -12.11
CA LEU A 511 -4.60 28.22 -12.78
C LEU A 511 -5.14 29.65 -12.95
N SER A 512 -6.33 29.78 -13.53
CA SER A 512 -6.98 31.07 -13.81
C SER A 512 -7.25 31.90 -12.55
N PHE A 513 -7.63 31.23 -11.45
CA PHE A 513 -7.85 31.89 -10.17
C PHE A 513 -6.54 32.44 -9.56
N THR A 514 -5.45 31.67 -9.68
CA THR A 514 -4.14 32.06 -9.14
C THR A 514 -3.56 33.27 -9.90
N GLU A 515 -3.78 33.36 -11.21
CA GLU A 515 -3.32 34.49 -12.03
C GLU A 515 -4.10 35.78 -11.79
N ARG A 516 -5.42 35.70 -11.58
CA ARG A 516 -6.28 36.88 -11.37
C ARG A 516 -6.10 37.56 -10.01
N HIS A 517 -5.44 36.92 -9.04
CA HIS A 517 -5.33 37.43 -7.65
C HIS A 517 -3.87 37.63 -7.18
N LEU A 518 -2.90 37.58 -8.10
CA LEU A 518 -1.54 38.02 -7.85
C LEU A 518 -1.45 39.54 -8.11
N ASP A 519 -1.35 40.33 -7.04
CA ASP A 519 -1.05 41.76 -7.15
C ASP A 519 0.29 41.98 -7.89
N SER A 520 0.27 42.87 -8.89
CA SER A 520 1.40 43.26 -9.74
C SER A 520 2.61 43.87 -9.01
N SER A 521 2.59 43.95 -7.69
CA SER A 521 3.64 44.57 -6.86
C SER A 521 4.29 43.64 -5.84
N SER A 522 3.89 42.37 -5.71
CA SER A 522 4.58 41.43 -4.81
C SER A 522 5.44 40.44 -5.60
N SER A 523 6.76 40.53 -5.41
CA SER A 523 7.74 39.52 -5.87
C SER A 523 7.65 38.21 -5.08
N ALA A 524 6.49 37.90 -4.49
CA ALA A 524 6.24 36.66 -3.77
C ALA A 524 5.77 35.62 -4.80
N GLY A 525 6.65 34.66 -5.09
CA GLY A 525 6.50 33.66 -6.15
C GLY A 525 5.12 33.00 -6.24
N ARG A 526 4.74 32.67 -7.49
CA ARG A 526 3.58 31.82 -7.83
C ARG A 526 3.52 30.63 -6.87
N ARG A 527 2.40 30.47 -6.16
CA ARG A 527 2.27 29.43 -5.13
C ARG A 527 2.07 28.07 -5.81
N PRO A 528 2.91 27.04 -5.53
CA PRO A 528 2.75 25.72 -6.12
C PRO A 528 1.44 25.07 -5.66
N PHE A 529 0.66 24.51 -6.60
CA PHE A 529 -0.47 23.62 -6.31
C PHE A 529 -0.06 22.17 -6.61
N ALA A 530 -0.34 21.27 -5.68
CA ALA A 530 -0.07 19.84 -5.79
C ALA A 530 -1.38 19.07 -5.92
N LEU A 531 -1.49 18.24 -6.97
CA LEU A 531 -2.60 17.31 -7.14
C LEU A 531 -2.07 15.89 -7.15
N HIS A 532 -2.61 15.05 -6.28
CA HIS A 532 -2.28 13.64 -6.18
C HIS A 532 -3.54 12.82 -6.36
N ILE A 533 -3.56 11.93 -7.36
CA ILE A 533 -4.68 11.03 -7.59
C ILE A 533 -4.19 9.59 -7.54
N ILE A 534 -4.87 8.78 -6.72
CA ILE A 534 -4.57 7.37 -6.49
C ILE A 534 -5.85 6.58 -6.77
N ARG A 535 -5.82 5.67 -7.74
CA ARG A 535 -6.95 4.76 -7.98
C ARG A 535 -6.79 3.46 -7.20
N VAL A 536 -7.84 3.02 -6.51
CA VAL A 536 -7.84 1.78 -5.70
C VAL A 536 -8.70 0.73 -6.40
N GLY A 537 -8.13 -0.42 -6.78
CA GLY A 537 -8.89 -1.54 -7.35
C GLY A 537 -8.10 -2.45 -8.30
N ILE A 538 -8.50 -3.73 -8.40
CA ILE A 538 -8.02 -4.69 -9.40
C ILE A 538 -8.82 -4.44 -10.69
N PRO A 539 -8.18 -4.33 -11.88
CA PRO A 539 -8.91 -4.22 -13.15
C PRO A 539 -9.92 -5.36 -13.27
N ARG A 540 -11.21 -5.05 -13.47
CA ARG A 540 -12.16 -6.07 -13.94
C ARG A 540 -11.76 -6.45 -15.38
N ARG A 541 -11.74 -7.75 -15.69
CA ARG A 541 -11.38 -8.28 -17.02
C ARG A 541 -12.26 -7.76 -18.16
N ASP A 542 -13.40 -7.14 -17.84
CA ASP A 542 -14.45 -6.82 -18.81
C ASP A 542 -14.52 -5.32 -19.16
N THR A 543 -13.69 -4.47 -18.56
CA THR A 543 -13.72 -2.99 -18.75
C THR A 543 -12.59 -2.46 -19.64
N PHE A 544 -12.00 -3.30 -20.50
CA PHE A 544 -10.90 -2.90 -21.40
C PHE A 544 -11.32 -2.00 -22.59
N GLU A 545 -12.60 -1.65 -22.70
CA GLU A 545 -13.12 -0.81 -23.80
C GLU A 545 -13.20 0.68 -23.48
N ASP A 546 -12.93 1.11 -22.24
CA ASP A 546 -13.01 2.52 -21.85
C ASP A 546 -11.61 3.11 -21.62
N PRO A 547 -11.17 4.14 -22.36
CA PRO A 547 -9.82 4.72 -22.26
C PRO A 547 -9.56 5.51 -20.97
N ALA A 548 -10.34 5.27 -19.90
CA ALA A 548 -10.23 5.97 -18.63
C ALA A 548 -8.83 5.81 -18.01
N PHE A 549 -8.26 6.95 -17.67
CA PHE A 549 -6.91 7.20 -17.18
C PHE A 549 -6.34 6.19 -16.17
N TRP A 550 -5.09 5.75 -16.38
CA TRP A 550 -4.34 4.83 -15.51
C TRP A 550 -3.03 5.48 -15.04
N GLY A 551 -2.98 6.06 -13.84
CA GLY A 551 -1.70 6.52 -13.29
C GLY A 551 -1.83 7.45 -12.08
N THR A 552 -0.70 7.66 -11.41
CA THR A 552 -0.53 8.78 -10.49
C THR A 552 -0.15 10.01 -11.30
N VAL A 553 -0.97 11.05 -11.24
CA VAL A 553 -0.60 12.39 -11.70
C VAL A 553 0.12 13.07 -10.55
N HIS A 554 1.36 13.48 -10.78
CA HIS A 554 2.02 14.48 -9.94
C HIS A 554 2.08 15.76 -10.76
N GLY A 555 1.25 16.74 -10.40
CA GLY A 555 1.35 18.09 -10.92
C GLY A 555 2.03 18.96 -9.87
N TRP A 556 3.11 19.65 -10.22
CA TRP A 556 3.60 20.79 -9.45
C TRP A 556 3.75 22.00 -10.38
N MET A 557 3.56 23.18 -9.79
CA MET A 557 3.76 24.44 -10.50
C MET A 557 5.07 25.08 -10.07
N GLU A 558 5.99 25.25 -11.01
CA GLU A 558 7.20 26.06 -10.84
C GLU A 558 7.25 27.07 -11.99
N ASP A 559 7.42 28.36 -11.67
CA ASP A 559 7.47 29.47 -12.63
C ASP A 559 6.29 29.59 -13.62
N GLY A 560 5.13 29.02 -13.27
CA GLY A 560 3.91 28.99 -14.09
C GLY A 560 4.01 28.11 -15.34
N LYS A 561 4.92 27.13 -15.31
CA LYS A 561 4.81 25.93 -16.13
C LYS A 561 4.20 24.83 -15.28
N LEU A 562 3.21 24.14 -15.84
CA LEU A 562 2.64 22.93 -15.24
C LEU A 562 3.53 21.75 -15.64
N GLU A 563 4.33 21.24 -14.71
CA GLU A 563 5.01 19.96 -14.92
C GLU A 563 4.10 18.83 -14.44
N MET A 564 3.61 18.03 -15.38
CA MET A 564 2.86 16.81 -15.09
C MET A 564 3.81 15.62 -15.26
N THR A 565 4.16 14.96 -14.16
CA THR A 565 4.80 13.65 -14.24
C THR A 565 3.77 12.54 -14.13
N TYR A 566 3.70 11.74 -15.19
CA TYR A 566 2.85 10.57 -15.27
C TYR A 566 3.64 9.35 -14.79
N ARG A 567 3.18 8.71 -13.72
CA ARG A 567 3.62 7.36 -13.37
C ARG A 567 2.50 6.38 -13.66
N THR A 568 2.55 5.77 -14.84
CA THR A 568 1.78 4.56 -15.14
C THR A 568 2.37 3.43 -14.31
N MET A 569 1.57 2.78 -13.47
CA MET A 569 1.97 1.48 -12.91
C MET A 569 2.13 0.52 -14.09
N ARG A 570 3.36 0.02 -14.28
CA ARG A 570 3.63 -1.11 -15.15
C ARG A 570 2.89 -2.30 -14.53
N ALA A 571 1.70 -2.62 -15.05
CA ALA A 571 1.11 -3.91 -14.77
C ALA A 571 1.98 -4.94 -15.49
N ASP A 572 2.97 -5.51 -14.78
CA ASP A 572 3.62 -6.74 -15.21
C ASP A 572 2.57 -7.84 -15.11
N VAL A 573 1.75 -7.92 -16.16
CA VAL A 573 0.74 -8.96 -16.32
C VAL A 573 1.50 -10.27 -16.61
N TYR A 574 1.72 -11.07 -15.56
CA TYR A 574 2.04 -12.49 -15.71
C TYR A 574 0.78 -13.20 -16.22
N ILE A 575 0.59 -13.25 -17.54
CA ILE A 575 -0.30 -14.21 -18.18
C ILE A 575 0.53 -15.48 -18.42
N GLU A 576 0.14 -16.56 -17.75
CA GLU A 576 0.60 -17.91 -18.11
C GLU A 576 0.37 -18.11 -19.62
N LYS A 577 1.46 -18.38 -20.34
CA LYS A 577 1.44 -18.65 -21.78
C LYS A 577 0.60 -19.90 -22.05
N ASP A 578 -0.64 -19.72 -22.49
CA ASP A 578 -1.32 -20.73 -23.29
C ASP A 578 -0.94 -20.47 -24.77
N PRO A 579 -0.18 -21.36 -25.44
CA PRO A 579 0.36 -21.11 -26.79
C PRO A 579 -0.67 -21.03 -27.92
N GLY A 580 -1.97 -21.11 -27.63
CA GLY A 580 -3.03 -21.26 -28.65
C GLY A 580 -3.80 -20.00 -29.02
N ASP A 581 -3.68 -18.88 -28.30
CA ASP A 581 -4.60 -17.75 -28.47
C ASP A 581 -4.00 -16.59 -29.29
N ILE A 582 -4.27 -16.60 -30.60
CA ILE A 582 -3.87 -15.55 -31.56
C ILE A 582 -4.55 -14.20 -31.25
N ASP A 583 -5.69 -14.21 -30.56
CA ASP A 583 -6.44 -13.00 -30.21
C ASP A 583 -5.73 -12.19 -29.11
N ASN A 584 -4.95 -12.87 -28.24
CA ASN A 584 -4.12 -12.23 -27.23
C ASN A 584 -2.91 -11.47 -27.81
N LEU A 585 -2.33 -11.95 -28.92
CA LEU A 585 -1.24 -11.24 -29.60
C LEU A 585 -1.72 -9.97 -30.31
N TYR A 586 -2.93 -9.98 -30.86
CA TYR A 586 -3.54 -8.81 -31.50
C TYR A 586 -3.85 -7.70 -30.47
N ARG A 587 -4.26 -8.07 -29.25
CA ARG A 587 -4.54 -7.12 -28.13
C ARG A 587 -3.27 -6.44 -27.62
N ILE A 588 -2.15 -7.16 -27.53
CA ILE A 588 -0.85 -6.61 -27.12
C ILE A 588 -0.33 -5.60 -28.16
N TYR A 589 -0.48 -5.91 -29.46
CA TYR A 589 -0.05 -5.03 -30.55
C TYR A 589 -0.88 -3.74 -30.63
N ARG A 590 -2.20 -3.82 -30.44
CA ARG A 590 -3.10 -2.65 -30.44
C ARG A 590 -2.81 -1.70 -29.26
N TRP A 591 -2.43 -2.24 -28.11
CA TRP A 591 -2.08 -1.45 -26.92
C TRP A 591 -0.75 -0.71 -27.07
N GLN A 592 0.29 -1.35 -27.63
CA GLN A 592 1.56 -0.68 -27.93
C GLN A 592 1.42 0.44 -28.98
N HIS A 593 0.56 0.25 -29.97
CA HIS A 593 0.32 1.26 -31.01
C HIS A 593 -0.44 2.48 -30.46
N ASN A 594 -1.43 2.27 -29.59
CA ASN A 594 -2.14 3.38 -28.93
C ASN A 594 -1.24 4.13 -27.93
N TYR A 595 -0.30 3.45 -27.25
CA TYR A 595 0.68 4.09 -26.38
C TYR A 595 1.63 5.03 -27.14
N GLN A 596 2.09 4.62 -28.33
CA GLN A 596 2.94 5.48 -29.16
C GLN A 596 2.16 6.67 -29.74
N ALA A 597 0.89 6.48 -30.11
CA ALA A 597 0.03 7.55 -30.60
C ALA A 597 -0.29 8.59 -29.51
N LEU A 598 -0.63 8.16 -28.29
CA LEU A 598 -0.92 9.05 -27.16
C LEU A 598 0.33 9.79 -26.67
N ARG A 599 1.50 9.14 -26.68
CA ARG A 599 2.78 9.79 -26.38
C ARG A 599 3.12 10.85 -27.43
N TYR A 600 2.92 10.55 -28.70
CA TYR A 600 3.16 11.49 -29.80
C TYR A 600 2.19 12.69 -29.76
N GLU A 601 0.91 12.49 -29.44
CA GLU A 601 -0.05 13.59 -29.25
C GLU A 601 0.23 14.43 -28.01
N ALA A 602 0.74 13.83 -26.92
CA ALA A 602 1.16 14.54 -25.72
C ALA A 602 2.43 15.37 -25.96
N GLU A 603 3.42 14.82 -26.68
CA GLU A 603 4.64 15.54 -27.09
C GLU A 603 4.29 16.70 -28.05
N LYS A 604 3.31 16.52 -28.96
CA LYS A 604 2.87 17.56 -29.91
C LYS A 604 1.98 18.65 -29.31
N ARG A 605 1.39 18.43 -28.13
CA ARG A 605 0.61 19.45 -27.39
C ARG A 605 1.44 20.21 -26.34
N MET A 606 2.68 19.78 -26.11
CA MET A 606 3.66 20.46 -25.24
C MET A 606 4.61 21.39 -26.01
N GLU A 607 4.71 21.25 -27.34
CA GLU A 607 5.21 22.28 -28.27
C GLU A 607 4.10 23.26 -28.64
#